data_AF-A0A1E4TW58-F1
#
_entry.id   AF-A0A1E4TW58-F1
#
_cell.length_a   1.000
_cell.length_b   1.000
_cell.length_c   1.000
_cell.angle_alpha   90.00
_cell.angle_beta   90.00
_cell.angle_gamma   90.00
#
_symmetry.space_group_name_H-M   'P 1'
#
loop_
_entity.id
_entity.type
_entity.pdbx_description
1 polymer ?
#
loop_
_entity_poly.entity_id
_entity_poly.type
_entity_poly.pdbx_seq_one_letter_code
_entity_poly.pdbx_strand_id
1 'polypeptide(L)'
;PLFLTQPSEALIKKYRSLEEVQIQRLNAGGQDSKSEWSYSVGLDHERNRYTNIVPYDKSRIRLSVAPGFDDYINASYVALDLKEYSLRRGNYIATQGPTENTTSHFWQMCYNSVKSNNVVIVMVTPLVEKRINKCHKYWPDSGTLDLPNLDGFNQSLKIEFLSSEKIDDSFLLTNLKIIPDDPQLPVKQVYHLYYDQWKDFHKPTSIDPIILLNKYAESYLADPNDPMIVHCSAGVGRSGTFITLSYLLSCSKTFVLG
;
A
#
# COMPACT_ATOMS: atom_id res chain seq x y z
N PRO A 1 21.85 18.42 1.34
CA PRO A 1 20.45 18.89 1.57
C PRO A 1 20.27 19.45 2.97
N LEU A 2 19.55 20.57 3.12
CA LEU A 2 19.39 21.26 4.40
C LEU A 2 18.81 20.35 5.51
N PHE A 3 18.01 19.36 5.15
CA PHE A 3 17.45 18.43 6.12
C PHE A 3 18.46 17.44 6.71
N LEU A 4 19.58 17.15 6.03
CA LEU A 4 20.65 16.27 6.52
C LEU A 4 21.61 16.98 7.48
N THR A 5 21.60 18.31 7.50
CA THR A 5 22.47 19.14 8.34
C THR A 5 21.74 19.73 9.55
N GLN A 6 20.51 19.26 9.83
CA GLN A 6 19.73 19.74 10.97
C GLN A 6 20.30 19.17 12.28
N PRO A 7 20.46 20.00 13.33
CA PRO A 7 20.85 19.52 14.65
C PRO A 7 19.86 18.49 15.20
N SER A 8 20.35 17.50 15.93
CA SER A 8 19.50 16.45 16.53
C SER A 8 18.40 17.03 17.41
N GLU A 9 18.68 18.11 18.15
CA GLU A 9 17.69 18.80 18.98
C GLU A 9 16.53 19.37 18.15
N ALA A 10 16.84 19.98 16.99
CA ALA A 10 15.82 20.52 16.09
C ALA A 10 14.95 19.40 15.50
N LEU A 11 15.56 18.25 15.16
CA LEU A 11 14.83 17.07 14.67
C LEU A 11 13.90 16.50 15.73
N ILE A 12 14.35 16.35 16.97
CA ILE A 12 13.54 15.87 18.09
C ILE A 12 12.36 16.82 18.35
N LYS A 13 12.62 18.14 18.36
CA LYS A 13 11.56 19.14 18.54
C LYS A 13 10.51 19.06 17.43
N LYS A 14 10.95 18.92 16.17
CA LYS A 14 10.04 18.75 15.03
C LYS A 14 9.23 17.46 15.14
N TYR A 15 9.86 16.35 15.54
CA TYR A 15 9.16 15.09 15.76
C TYR A 15 8.03 15.23 16.80
N ARG A 16 8.32 15.83 17.97
CA ARG A 16 7.31 16.09 19.00
C ARG A 16 6.16 16.96 18.49
N SER A 17 6.45 18.02 17.73
CA SER A 17 5.38 18.85 17.15
C SER A 17 4.49 18.08 16.18
N LEU A 18 5.04 17.11 15.44
CA LEU A 18 4.25 16.27 14.54
C LEU A 18 3.36 15.29 15.32
N GLU A 19 3.85 14.75 16.44
CA GLU A 19 3.05 13.93 17.36
C GLU A 19 1.88 14.74 17.95
N GLU A 20 2.12 15.98 18.38
CA GLU A 20 1.06 16.86 18.90
C GLU A 20 -0.02 17.12 17.83
N VAL A 21 0.39 17.41 16.59
CA VAL A 21 -0.54 17.58 15.47
C VAL A 21 -1.32 16.29 15.18
N GLN A 22 -0.66 15.12 15.26
CA GLN A 22 -1.35 13.84 15.10
C GLN A 22 -2.42 13.63 16.18
N ILE A 23 -2.10 13.91 17.45
CA ILE A 23 -3.06 13.80 18.56
C ILE A 23 -4.26 14.73 18.33
N GLN A 24 -4.02 15.97 17.91
CA GLN A 24 -5.09 16.92 17.59
C GLN A 24 -6.01 16.39 16.48
N ARG A 25 -5.45 15.80 15.43
CA ARG A 25 -6.23 15.19 14.33
C ARG A 25 -7.07 14.01 14.81
N LEU A 26 -6.48 13.12 15.61
CA LEU A 26 -7.21 11.98 16.17
C LEU A 26 -8.37 12.44 17.06
N ASN A 27 -8.13 13.41 17.95
CA ASN A 27 -9.18 13.98 18.80
C ASN A 27 -10.29 14.63 17.97
N ALA A 28 -9.94 15.43 16.96
CA ALA A 28 -10.92 16.06 16.07
C ALA A 28 -11.73 15.03 15.27
N GLY A 29 -11.08 13.97 14.78
CA GLY A 29 -11.72 12.91 14.02
C GLY A 29 -12.65 12.01 14.84
N GLY A 30 -12.30 11.77 16.12
CA GLY A 30 -13.11 10.96 17.02
C GLY A 30 -14.34 11.69 17.60
N GLN A 31 -14.32 13.02 17.62
CA GLN A 31 -15.41 13.84 18.18
C GLN A 31 -16.47 14.25 17.16
N ASP A 32 -16.09 14.42 15.89
CA ASP A 32 -16.98 14.93 14.83
C ASP A 32 -16.81 14.12 13.54
N SER A 33 -17.87 13.42 13.14
CA SER A 33 -17.89 12.63 11.89
C SER A 33 -17.83 13.50 10.63
N LYS A 34 -18.03 14.82 10.75
CA LYS A 34 -17.86 15.79 9.65
C LYS A 34 -16.46 16.40 9.61
N SER A 35 -15.61 16.09 10.57
CA SER A 35 -14.21 16.53 10.60
C SER A 35 -13.47 16.04 9.35
N GLU A 36 -12.55 16.85 8.83
CA GLU A 36 -11.65 16.42 7.76
C GLU A 36 -10.74 15.24 8.17
N TRP A 37 -10.62 15.01 9.48
CA TRP A 37 -9.86 13.93 10.10
C TRP A 37 -10.74 12.79 10.61
N SER A 38 -12.04 12.76 10.26
CA SER A 38 -12.93 11.67 10.64
C SER A 38 -12.38 10.33 10.15
N TYR A 39 -12.56 9.30 10.96
CA TYR A 39 -12.22 7.89 10.67
C TYR A 39 -13.37 6.96 11.09
N SER A 40 -14.57 7.52 11.20
CA SER A 40 -15.75 6.86 11.75
C SER A 40 -16.20 5.65 10.95
N VAL A 41 -16.00 5.66 9.61
CA VAL A 41 -16.41 4.55 8.74
C VAL A 41 -15.61 3.29 9.03
N GLY A 42 -14.33 3.45 9.38
CA GLY A 42 -13.45 2.33 9.67
C GLY A 42 -13.53 1.80 11.10
N LEU A 43 -14.20 2.49 12.02
CA LEU A 43 -14.24 2.07 13.43
C LEU A 43 -15.03 0.76 13.60
N ASP A 44 -14.48 -0.14 14.43
CA ASP A 44 -15.05 -1.45 14.75
C ASP A 44 -15.44 -2.31 13.53
N HIS A 45 -14.83 -2.04 12.38
CA HIS A 45 -15.13 -2.73 11.13
C HIS A 45 -14.47 -4.13 11.08
N GLU A 46 -15.24 -5.16 10.76
CA GLU A 46 -14.77 -6.57 10.74
C GLU A 46 -13.65 -6.84 9.71
N ARG A 47 -13.62 -6.03 8.64
CA ARG A 47 -12.58 -6.07 7.60
C ARG A 47 -11.23 -5.48 8.04
N ASN A 48 -11.11 -4.96 9.26
CA ASN A 48 -9.84 -4.49 9.82
C ASN A 48 -9.03 -5.63 10.43
N ARG A 49 -7.72 -5.67 10.10
CA ARG A 49 -6.78 -6.57 10.78
C ARG A 49 -6.50 -6.13 12.22
N TYR A 50 -6.48 -4.83 12.48
CA TYR A 50 -6.24 -4.24 13.80
C TYR A 50 -7.29 -3.17 14.07
N THR A 51 -7.97 -3.26 15.21
CA THR A 51 -9.06 -2.33 15.57
C THR A 51 -8.59 -0.89 15.77
N ASN A 52 -7.32 -0.70 16.12
CA ASN A 52 -6.72 0.61 16.37
C ASN A 52 -6.03 1.22 15.13
N ILE A 53 -6.10 0.58 13.96
CA ILE A 53 -5.50 1.07 12.71
C ILE A 53 -6.60 1.15 11.66
N VAL A 54 -7.09 2.35 11.41
CA VAL A 54 -8.20 2.63 10.49
C VAL A 54 -7.84 3.78 9.55
N PRO A 55 -8.32 3.77 8.28
CA PRO A 55 -8.10 4.87 7.36
C PRO A 55 -8.98 6.07 7.72
N TYR A 56 -8.51 7.29 7.41
CA TYR A 56 -9.36 8.47 7.47
C TYR A 56 -10.43 8.41 6.37
N ASP A 57 -11.66 8.82 6.68
CA ASP A 57 -12.83 8.79 5.80
C ASP A 57 -12.61 9.58 4.50
N LYS A 58 -11.80 10.65 4.57
CA LYS A 58 -11.48 11.51 3.43
C LYS A 58 -10.51 10.87 2.44
N SER A 59 -9.57 10.06 2.92
CA SER A 59 -8.51 9.47 2.09
C SER A 59 -8.68 7.97 1.84
N ARG A 60 -9.67 7.33 2.46
CA ARG A 60 -9.91 5.89 2.29
C ARG A 60 -10.22 5.55 0.83
N ILE A 61 -9.85 4.34 0.44
CA ILE A 61 -10.33 3.76 -0.81
C ILE A 61 -11.80 3.38 -0.64
N ARG A 62 -12.60 3.64 -1.68
CA ARG A 62 -13.98 3.19 -1.80
C ARG A 62 -14.03 2.15 -2.90
N LEU A 63 -14.42 0.92 -2.57
CA LEU A 63 -14.57 -0.14 -3.56
C LEU A 63 -15.77 0.18 -4.48
N SER A 64 -15.67 -0.22 -5.75
CA SER A 64 -16.80 -0.09 -6.66
C SER A 64 -17.74 -1.28 -6.43
N VAL A 65 -18.81 -1.01 -5.68
CA VAL A 65 -19.85 -1.98 -5.33
C VAL A 65 -21.24 -1.44 -5.69
N ALA A 66 -22.19 -2.35 -5.87
CA ALA A 66 -23.57 -2.03 -6.11
C ALA A 66 -24.21 -1.30 -4.90
N PRO A 67 -25.25 -0.47 -5.11
CA PRO A 67 -25.93 0.21 -4.01
C PRO A 67 -26.41 -0.76 -2.93
N GLY A 68 -26.16 -0.42 -1.66
CA GLY A 68 -26.53 -1.24 -0.50
C GLY A 68 -25.44 -2.22 -0.05
N PHE A 69 -24.38 -2.40 -0.82
CA PHE A 69 -23.19 -3.14 -0.39
C PHE A 69 -22.16 -2.23 0.27
N ASP A 70 -21.33 -2.83 1.12
CA ASP A 70 -20.28 -2.14 1.87
C ASP A 70 -19.02 -1.92 1.00
N ASP A 71 -18.70 -0.64 0.73
CA ASP A 71 -17.56 -0.20 -0.08
C ASP A 71 -16.22 -0.18 0.68
N TYR A 72 -16.20 -0.62 1.94
CA TYR A 72 -15.05 -0.48 2.82
C TYR A 72 -13.92 -1.47 2.52
N ILE A 73 -12.70 -0.92 2.48
CA ILE A 73 -11.44 -1.62 2.62
C ILE A 73 -10.49 -0.77 3.46
N ASN A 74 -9.68 -1.39 4.32
CA ASN A 74 -8.67 -0.69 5.11
C ASN A 74 -7.45 -0.33 4.25
N ALA A 75 -7.60 0.75 3.48
CA ALA A 75 -6.60 1.31 2.60
C ALA A 75 -6.79 2.82 2.47
N SER A 76 -5.71 3.56 2.23
CA SER A 76 -5.72 5.01 2.00
C SER A 76 -4.90 5.39 0.77
N TYR A 77 -5.41 6.34 0.00
CA TYR A 77 -4.57 7.07 -0.94
C TYR A 77 -3.53 7.88 -0.19
N VAL A 78 -2.27 7.78 -0.62
CA VAL A 78 -1.16 8.61 -0.14
C VAL A 78 -0.57 9.33 -1.35
N ALA A 79 -0.88 10.62 -1.46
CA ALA A 79 -0.37 11.50 -2.50
C ALA A 79 0.68 12.44 -1.92
N LEU A 80 1.89 12.39 -2.45
CA LEU A 80 3.00 13.25 -2.04
C LEU A 80 3.34 14.20 -3.19
N ASP A 81 2.96 15.46 -3.03
CA ASP A 81 3.26 16.54 -3.97
C ASP A 81 3.75 17.77 -3.19
N LEU A 82 5.01 17.71 -2.75
CA LEU A 82 5.67 18.83 -2.10
C LEU A 82 6.18 19.78 -3.18
N LYS A 83 5.40 20.80 -3.54
CA LYS A 83 5.65 21.73 -4.68
C LYS A 83 7.11 22.14 -4.89
N GLU A 84 7.83 22.46 -3.81
CA GLU A 84 9.22 22.92 -3.89
C GLU A 84 10.22 21.76 -4.08
N TYR A 85 9.89 20.58 -3.58
CA TYR A 85 10.81 19.43 -3.45
C TYR A 85 10.51 18.27 -4.41
N SER A 86 9.38 18.28 -5.12
CA SER A 86 8.94 17.19 -6.01
C SER A 86 9.35 17.44 -7.45
N LEU A 87 9.98 16.46 -8.09
CA LEU A 87 10.12 16.35 -9.55
C LEU A 87 8.79 15.93 -10.19
N ARG A 88 8.09 15.03 -9.53
CA ARG A 88 6.75 14.56 -9.88
C ARG A 88 5.97 14.22 -8.62
N ARG A 89 4.65 14.14 -8.75
CA ARG A 89 3.77 13.64 -7.70
C ARG A 89 4.05 12.15 -7.46
N GLY A 90 4.22 11.76 -6.20
CA GLY A 90 4.23 10.37 -5.78
C GLY A 90 2.80 9.92 -5.45
N ASN A 91 2.32 8.87 -6.11
CA ASN A 91 1.00 8.31 -5.90
C ASN A 91 1.13 6.89 -5.36
N TYR A 92 0.55 6.66 -4.18
CA TYR A 92 0.60 5.37 -3.50
C TYR A 92 -0.76 5.02 -2.93
N ILE A 93 -0.97 3.72 -2.71
CA ILE A 93 -2.00 3.22 -1.82
C ILE A 93 -1.30 2.52 -0.66
N ALA A 94 -1.51 3.01 0.55
CA ALA A 94 -1.10 2.32 1.78
C ALA A 94 -2.28 1.48 2.26
N THR A 95 -2.08 0.17 2.43
CA THR A 95 -3.15 -0.76 2.80
C THR A 95 -2.66 -1.80 3.81
N GLN A 96 -3.57 -2.35 4.60
CA GLN A 96 -3.25 -3.47 5.49
C GLN A 96 -2.87 -4.72 4.67
N GLY A 97 -2.13 -5.64 5.30
CA GLY A 97 -1.93 -6.97 4.75
C GLY A 97 -3.27 -7.71 4.70
N PRO A 98 -3.72 -8.19 3.52
CA PRO A 98 -5.02 -8.85 3.38
C PRO A 98 -5.22 -9.94 4.42
N THR A 99 -6.43 -10.02 4.96
CA THR A 99 -6.92 -11.18 5.71
C THR A 99 -7.55 -12.16 4.71
N GLU A 100 -7.87 -13.37 5.18
CA GLU A 100 -8.60 -14.34 4.36
C GLU A 100 -9.89 -13.73 3.80
N ASN A 101 -10.70 -13.12 4.67
CA ASN A 101 -11.99 -12.50 4.34
C ASN A 101 -11.90 -11.23 3.49
N THR A 102 -10.72 -10.63 3.34
CA THR A 102 -10.53 -9.39 2.57
C THR A 102 -9.71 -9.60 1.30
N THR A 103 -9.47 -10.84 0.90
CA THR A 103 -8.67 -11.18 -0.29
C THR A 103 -9.36 -10.67 -1.57
N SER A 104 -10.66 -10.91 -1.72
CA SER A 104 -11.43 -10.40 -2.86
C SER A 104 -11.43 -8.86 -2.89
N HIS A 105 -11.68 -8.20 -1.75
CA HIS A 105 -11.66 -6.74 -1.64
C HIS A 105 -10.31 -6.14 -2.05
N PHE A 106 -9.20 -6.76 -1.64
CA PHE A 106 -7.86 -6.32 -2.01
C PHE A 106 -7.65 -6.36 -3.52
N TRP A 107 -8.02 -7.46 -4.18
CA TRP A 107 -7.86 -7.57 -5.64
C TRP A 107 -8.80 -6.65 -6.41
N GLN A 108 -10.03 -6.45 -5.92
CA GLN A 108 -10.95 -5.46 -6.48
C GLN A 108 -10.38 -4.04 -6.36
N MET A 109 -9.79 -3.69 -5.22
CA MET A 109 -9.06 -2.42 -5.07
C MET A 109 -7.92 -2.34 -6.09
N CYS A 110 -7.03 -3.33 -6.15
CA CYS A 110 -5.90 -3.34 -7.07
C CYS A 110 -6.32 -3.14 -8.53
N TYR A 111 -7.38 -3.83 -8.96
CA TYR A 111 -7.88 -3.76 -10.33
C TYR A 111 -8.45 -2.38 -10.67
N ASN A 112 -9.31 -1.84 -9.79
CA ASN A 112 -10.08 -0.63 -10.06
C ASN A 112 -9.29 0.66 -9.76
N SER A 113 -8.28 0.62 -8.88
CA SER A 113 -7.51 1.82 -8.50
C SER A 113 -6.41 2.19 -9.49
N VAL A 114 -5.98 1.25 -10.32
CA VAL A 114 -4.94 1.43 -11.34
C VAL A 114 -5.63 1.60 -12.69
N LYS A 115 -5.31 2.62 -13.48
CA LYS A 115 -5.93 2.86 -14.79
C LYS A 115 -5.20 2.12 -15.90
N SER A 116 -3.88 2.09 -15.86
CA SER A 116 -3.06 1.38 -16.84
C SER A 116 -3.16 -0.14 -16.70
N ASN A 117 -2.45 -0.84 -17.57
CA ASN A 117 -2.42 -2.30 -17.60
C ASN A 117 -1.48 -2.92 -16.58
N ASN A 118 -0.65 -2.12 -15.89
CA ASN A 118 0.37 -2.62 -14.95
C ASN A 118 0.01 -2.26 -13.51
N VAL A 119 -0.30 -3.28 -12.72
CA VAL A 119 -0.50 -3.16 -11.27
C VAL A 119 0.81 -3.50 -10.56
N VAL A 120 1.36 -2.56 -9.80
CA VAL A 120 2.58 -2.78 -9.01
C VAL A 120 2.22 -2.87 -7.53
N ILE A 121 2.56 -4.02 -6.93
CA ILE A 121 2.32 -4.28 -5.51
C ILE A 121 3.65 -4.51 -4.81
N VAL A 122 3.92 -3.75 -3.76
CA VAL A 122 5.08 -3.89 -2.88
C VAL A 122 4.63 -4.41 -1.53
N MET A 123 4.99 -5.67 -1.23
CA MET A 123 4.71 -6.36 0.02
C MET A 123 5.97 -6.40 0.89
N VAL A 124 6.00 -5.63 1.99
CA VAL A 124 7.16 -5.50 2.89
C VAL A 124 6.89 -6.13 4.26
N THR A 125 6.31 -7.33 4.28
CA THR A 125 6.15 -8.14 5.50
C THR A 125 6.17 -9.63 5.16
N PRO A 126 6.78 -10.51 5.98
CA PRO A 126 6.51 -11.93 5.87
C PRO A 126 5.03 -12.23 6.16
N LEU A 127 4.53 -13.38 5.68
CA LEU A 127 3.18 -13.88 5.98
C LEU A 127 2.99 -14.14 7.49
N VAL A 128 4.01 -14.71 8.13
CA VAL A 128 4.00 -15.05 9.56
C VAL A 128 5.30 -14.54 10.20
N GLU A 129 5.18 -13.91 11.36
CA GLU A 129 6.33 -13.46 12.15
C GLU A 129 6.12 -13.81 13.62
N LYS A 130 7.09 -14.50 14.24
CA LYS A 130 7.00 -14.97 15.64
C LYS A 130 5.67 -15.69 15.92
N ARG A 131 5.21 -16.53 14.97
CA ARG A 131 3.93 -17.28 14.98
C ARG A 131 2.66 -16.42 14.89
N ILE A 132 2.79 -15.11 14.68
CA ILE A 132 1.65 -14.21 14.45
C ILE A 132 1.43 -14.10 12.95
N ASN A 133 0.19 -14.32 12.50
CA ASN A 133 -0.20 -14.06 11.11
C ASN A 133 -0.15 -12.55 10.85
N LYS A 134 0.74 -12.14 9.96
CA LYS A 134 0.94 -10.73 9.58
C LYS A 134 0.22 -10.39 8.28
N CYS A 135 0.11 -11.35 7.37
CA CYS A 135 -0.60 -11.22 6.10
C CYS A 135 -1.11 -12.61 5.69
N HIS A 136 -2.36 -12.69 5.21
CA HIS A 136 -2.84 -13.88 4.52
C HIS A 136 -2.18 -13.96 3.13
N LYS A 137 -1.96 -15.17 2.62
CA LYS A 137 -1.41 -15.35 1.29
C LYS A 137 -2.53 -15.20 0.27
N TYR A 138 -2.59 -14.02 -0.35
CA TYR A 138 -3.69 -13.63 -1.24
C TYR A 138 -3.40 -13.91 -2.72
N TRP A 139 -2.33 -14.64 -3.05
CA TRP A 139 -1.94 -14.96 -4.43
C TRP A 139 -1.60 -16.45 -4.59
N PRO A 140 -1.80 -17.02 -5.79
CA PRO A 140 -1.44 -18.41 -6.08
C PRO A 140 0.07 -18.59 -6.33
N ASP A 141 0.60 -19.77 -5.99
CA ASP A 141 1.95 -20.20 -6.41
C ASP A 141 1.98 -20.87 -7.78
N SER A 142 0.81 -21.29 -8.27
CA SER A 142 0.60 -21.92 -9.58
C SER A 142 -0.88 -21.89 -9.95
N GLY A 143 -1.19 -22.02 -11.24
CA GLY A 143 -2.57 -22.03 -11.72
C GLY A 143 -3.29 -20.71 -11.45
N THR A 144 -4.52 -20.80 -10.92
CA THR A 144 -5.39 -19.63 -10.73
C THR A 144 -6.02 -19.60 -9.33
N LEU A 145 -6.24 -18.39 -8.83
CA LEU A 145 -7.10 -18.10 -7.69
C LEU A 145 -8.38 -17.42 -8.21
N ASP A 146 -9.51 -18.12 -8.13
CA ASP A 146 -10.80 -17.58 -8.52
C ASP A 146 -11.41 -16.76 -7.36
N LEU A 147 -11.86 -15.55 -7.66
CA LEU A 147 -12.45 -14.60 -6.72
C LEU A 147 -13.86 -14.23 -7.19
N PRO A 148 -14.87 -15.06 -6.86
CA PRO A 148 -16.25 -14.79 -7.26
C PRO A 148 -16.75 -13.50 -6.61
N ASN A 149 -17.68 -12.85 -7.30
CA ASN A 149 -18.36 -11.68 -6.76
C ASN A 149 -19.34 -12.05 -5.63
N LEU A 150 -18.91 -11.90 -4.38
CA LEU A 150 -19.71 -12.20 -3.18
C LEU A 150 -20.15 -10.95 -2.40
N ASP A 151 -19.49 -9.80 -2.61
CA ASP A 151 -19.70 -8.55 -1.87
C ASP A 151 -20.25 -7.43 -2.77
N GLY A 152 -20.97 -7.78 -3.84
CA GLY A 152 -21.64 -6.82 -4.72
C GLY A 152 -20.70 -5.97 -5.57
N PHE A 153 -19.51 -6.49 -5.90
CA PHE A 153 -18.60 -5.88 -6.87
C PHE A 153 -19.23 -5.81 -8.27
N ASN A 154 -18.62 -5.08 -9.21
CA ASN A 154 -19.13 -5.05 -10.59
C ASN A 154 -18.70 -6.26 -11.42
N GLN A 155 -17.65 -6.97 -10.99
CA GLN A 155 -17.05 -8.08 -11.72
C GLN A 155 -16.52 -9.14 -10.75
N SER A 156 -16.46 -10.41 -11.19
CA SER A 156 -15.60 -11.41 -10.56
C SER A 156 -14.18 -11.27 -11.10
N LEU A 157 -13.19 -11.68 -10.33
CA LEU A 157 -11.79 -11.64 -10.76
C LEU A 157 -11.17 -13.04 -10.69
N LYS A 158 -10.18 -13.28 -11.54
CA LYS A 158 -9.31 -14.43 -11.49
C LYS A 158 -7.86 -13.97 -11.48
N ILE A 159 -7.08 -14.47 -10.54
CA ILE A 159 -5.66 -14.17 -10.42
C ILE A 159 -4.89 -15.35 -10.97
N GLU A 160 -4.20 -15.16 -12.10
CA GLU A 160 -3.41 -16.20 -12.74
C GLU A 160 -1.92 -16.04 -12.37
N PHE A 161 -1.29 -17.13 -11.94
CA PHE A 161 0.16 -17.19 -11.76
C PHE A 161 0.86 -17.34 -13.11
N LEU A 162 1.87 -16.52 -13.38
CA LEU A 162 2.70 -16.65 -14.58
C LEU A 162 4.10 -17.19 -14.26
N SER A 163 4.82 -16.50 -13.37
CA SER A 163 6.19 -16.84 -13.01
C SER A 163 6.59 -16.23 -11.68
N SER A 164 7.64 -16.78 -11.07
CA SER A 164 8.26 -16.21 -9.89
C SER A 164 9.77 -16.40 -9.93
N GLU A 165 10.50 -15.37 -9.53
CA GLU A 165 11.96 -15.40 -9.46
C GLU A 165 12.47 -14.64 -8.24
N LYS A 166 13.61 -15.08 -7.69
CA LYS A 166 14.31 -14.38 -6.61
C LYS A 166 15.29 -13.38 -7.21
N ILE A 167 15.16 -12.12 -6.85
CA ILE A 167 16.04 -11.04 -7.32
C ILE A 167 17.14 -10.81 -6.29
N ASP A 168 18.40 -11.01 -6.70
CA ASP A 168 19.63 -10.78 -5.92
C ASP A 168 19.56 -11.32 -4.47
N ASP A 169 18.99 -12.51 -4.29
CA ASP A 169 18.71 -13.16 -2.99
C ASP A 169 17.95 -12.27 -1.98
N SER A 170 17.36 -11.19 -2.45
CA SER A 170 16.80 -10.10 -1.64
C SER A 170 15.28 -10.23 -1.50
N PHE A 171 14.55 -10.15 -2.61
CA PHE A 171 13.09 -10.23 -2.64
C PHE A 171 12.61 -11.17 -3.75
N LEU A 172 11.35 -11.60 -3.66
CA LEU A 172 10.70 -12.41 -4.69
C LEU A 172 9.91 -11.49 -5.62
N LEU A 173 10.13 -11.59 -6.92
CA LEU A 173 9.26 -11.00 -7.93
C LEU A 173 8.32 -12.08 -8.44
N THR A 174 7.02 -11.88 -8.29
CA THR A 174 5.99 -12.78 -8.82
C THR A 174 5.17 -12.02 -9.87
N ASN A 175 5.14 -12.56 -11.08
CA ASN A 175 4.32 -12.04 -12.18
C ASN A 175 2.97 -12.75 -12.17
N LEU A 176 1.89 -11.97 -12.08
CA LEU A 176 0.51 -12.47 -12.09
C LEU A 176 -0.32 -11.75 -13.15
N LYS A 177 -1.52 -12.24 -13.45
CA LYS A 177 -2.55 -11.48 -14.18
C LYS A 177 -3.82 -11.37 -13.37
N ILE A 178 -4.48 -10.22 -13.44
CA ILE A 178 -5.86 -10.04 -13.01
C ILE A 178 -6.74 -10.13 -14.26
N ILE A 179 -7.60 -11.15 -14.29
CA ILE A 179 -8.50 -11.43 -15.40
C ILE A 179 -9.94 -11.20 -14.89
N PRO A 180 -10.65 -10.17 -15.36
CA PRO A 180 -12.08 -10.01 -15.07
C PRO A 180 -12.90 -11.08 -15.79
N ASP A 181 -14.09 -11.38 -15.26
CA ASP A 181 -15.05 -12.29 -15.90
C ASP A 181 -15.74 -11.68 -17.12
N ASP A 182 -15.90 -10.36 -17.17
CA ASP A 182 -16.34 -9.62 -18.37
C ASP A 182 -15.17 -9.47 -19.38
N PRO A 183 -15.26 -10.07 -20.58
CA PRO A 183 -14.23 -9.97 -21.62
C PRO A 183 -14.02 -8.55 -22.18
N GLN A 184 -14.95 -7.63 -21.95
CA GLN A 184 -14.80 -6.22 -22.37
C GLN A 184 -13.88 -5.44 -21.43
N LEU A 185 -13.70 -5.92 -20.20
CA LEU A 185 -12.82 -5.32 -19.22
C LEU A 185 -11.36 -5.73 -19.46
N PRO A 186 -10.38 -4.82 -19.30
CA PRO A 186 -8.99 -5.12 -19.60
C PRO A 186 -8.39 -6.12 -18.61
N VAL A 187 -7.65 -7.10 -19.13
CA VAL A 187 -6.74 -7.92 -18.32
C VAL A 187 -5.54 -7.07 -17.89
N LYS A 188 -5.14 -7.15 -16.62
CA LYS A 188 -4.00 -6.39 -16.07
C LYS A 188 -2.85 -7.30 -15.71
N GLN A 189 -1.64 -6.90 -16.08
CA GLN A 189 -0.40 -7.52 -15.60
C GLN A 189 -0.11 -7.03 -14.18
N VAL A 190 0.30 -7.93 -13.30
CA VAL A 190 0.68 -7.61 -11.93
C VAL A 190 2.14 -7.94 -11.72
N TYR A 191 2.86 -7.00 -11.11
CA TYR A 191 4.21 -7.18 -10.59
C TYR A 191 4.13 -7.14 -9.08
N HIS A 192 4.20 -8.31 -8.45
CA HIS A 192 4.17 -8.46 -7.00
C HIS A 192 5.59 -8.62 -6.48
N LEU A 193 6.09 -7.57 -5.81
CA LEU A 193 7.42 -7.55 -5.21
C LEU A 193 7.30 -7.85 -3.71
N TYR A 194 7.74 -9.03 -3.32
CA TYR A 194 7.62 -9.54 -1.96
C TYR A 194 8.96 -9.57 -1.24
N TYR A 195 9.11 -8.65 -0.27
CA TYR A 195 10.27 -8.54 0.60
C TYR A 195 9.91 -8.98 2.03
N ASP A 196 10.34 -10.20 2.38
CA ASP A 196 10.02 -10.89 3.64
C ASP A 196 11.09 -10.73 4.73
N GLN A 197 12.26 -10.19 4.37
CA GLN A 197 13.40 -10.04 5.29
C GLN A 197 13.28 -8.82 6.21
N TRP A 198 12.29 -7.94 6.01
CA TRP A 198 12.05 -6.79 6.89
C TRP A 198 11.32 -7.22 8.17
N LYS A 199 12.07 -7.61 9.21
CA LYS A 199 11.52 -7.98 10.52
C LYS A 199 10.84 -6.78 11.21
N ASP A 200 9.73 -7.01 11.91
CA ASP A 200 8.99 -5.99 12.66
C ASP A 200 9.90 -5.32 13.71
N PHE A 201 9.70 -4.01 13.90
CA PHE A 201 10.42 -3.16 14.87
C PHE A 201 11.94 -3.02 14.67
N HIS A 202 12.49 -3.49 13.55
CA HIS A 202 13.91 -3.35 13.23
C HIS A 202 14.11 -2.60 11.91
N LYS A 203 15.19 -1.81 11.84
CA LYS A 203 15.71 -1.33 10.57
C LYS A 203 16.40 -2.50 9.83
N PRO A 204 16.30 -2.56 8.50
CA PRO A 204 17.11 -3.46 7.67
C PRO A 204 18.60 -3.30 8.00
N THR A 205 19.35 -4.41 7.99
CA THR A 205 20.80 -4.40 8.22
C THR A 205 21.56 -3.78 7.05
N SER A 206 21.04 -3.91 5.83
CA SER A 206 21.44 -3.15 4.64
C SER A 206 20.22 -2.48 4.00
N ILE A 207 20.43 -1.29 3.44
CA ILE A 207 19.41 -0.55 2.67
C ILE A 207 19.36 -0.96 1.20
N ASP A 208 20.41 -1.62 0.69
CA ASP A 208 20.55 -1.95 -0.74
C ASP A 208 19.38 -2.79 -1.27
N PRO A 209 18.90 -3.82 -0.54
CA PRO A 209 17.73 -4.60 -0.98
C PRO A 209 16.48 -3.75 -1.19
N ILE A 210 16.28 -2.71 -0.37
CA ILE A 210 15.10 -1.85 -0.45
C ILE A 210 15.25 -0.81 -1.56
N ILE A 211 16.47 -0.29 -1.78
CA ILE A 211 16.76 0.58 -2.92
C ILE A 211 16.51 -0.19 -4.22
N LEU A 212 16.97 -1.45 -4.29
CA LEU A 212 16.73 -2.34 -5.42
C LEU A 212 15.24 -2.63 -5.61
N LEU A 213 14.53 -2.97 -4.52
CA LEU A 213 13.08 -3.16 -4.52
C LEU A 213 12.34 -1.95 -5.09
N ASN A 214 12.70 -0.73 -4.66
CA ASN A 214 12.12 0.51 -5.20
C ASN A 214 12.44 0.68 -6.69
N LYS A 215 13.68 0.45 -7.11
CA LYS A 215 14.08 0.54 -8.51
C LYS A 215 13.25 -0.38 -9.40
N TYR A 216 13.04 -1.63 -8.99
CA TYR A 216 12.19 -2.58 -9.73
C TYR A 216 10.72 -2.13 -9.71
N ALA A 217 10.17 -1.75 -8.56
CA ALA A 217 8.78 -1.31 -8.45
C ALA A 217 8.48 -0.11 -9.38
N GLU A 218 9.36 0.89 -9.41
CA GLU A 218 9.23 2.06 -10.28
C GLU A 218 9.37 1.70 -11.77
N SER A 219 10.24 0.75 -12.11
CA SER A 219 10.44 0.33 -13.51
C SER A 219 9.22 -0.35 -14.13
N TYR A 220 8.33 -0.91 -13.32
CA TYR A 220 7.12 -1.59 -13.78
C TYR A 220 5.86 -0.71 -13.81
N LEU A 221 5.91 0.48 -13.22
CA LEU A 221 4.83 1.45 -13.33
C LEU A 221 4.72 1.93 -14.78
N ALA A 222 3.57 1.65 -15.41
CA ALA A 222 3.32 2.09 -16.79
C ALA A 222 2.92 3.58 -16.87
N ASP A 223 2.24 4.09 -15.84
CA ASP A 223 1.85 5.49 -15.71
C ASP A 223 2.24 6.01 -14.31
N PRO A 224 3.02 7.10 -14.17
CA PRO A 224 3.36 7.68 -12.88
C PRO A 224 2.16 8.25 -12.10
N ASN A 225 0.99 8.41 -12.73
CA ASN A 225 -0.24 8.80 -12.08
C ASN A 225 -0.98 7.63 -11.42
N ASP A 226 -0.67 6.39 -11.83
CA ASP A 226 -1.22 5.22 -11.17
C ASP A 226 -0.58 5.03 -9.79
N PRO A 227 -1.35 4.54 -8.80
CA PRO A 227 -0.83 4.31 -7.47
C PRO A 227 0.04 3.04 -7.43
N MET A 228 1.23 3.16 -6.83
CA MET A 228 1.95 1.99 -6.33
C MET A 228 1.29 1.48 -5.05
N ILE A 229 0.89 0.21 -5.03
CA ILE A 229 0.18 -0.38 -3.89
C ILE A 229 1.21 -0.94 -2.92
N VAL A 230 1.26 -0.41 -1.70
CA VAL A 230 2.27 -0.77 -0.71
C VAL A 230 1.59 -1.27 0.55
N HIS A 231 1.94 -2.48 0.99
CA HIS A 231 1.39 -3.03 2.22
C HIS A 231 2.44 -3.76 3.06
N CYS A 232 2.15 -3.82 4.35
CA CYS A 232 2.86 -4.65 5.31
C CYS A 232 1.81 -5.48 6.06
N SER A 233 1.84 -5.49 7.39
CA SER A 233 0.75 -6.06 8.19
C SER A 233 -0.36 -5.05 8.44
N ALA A 234 -0.04 -3.93 9.11
CA ALA A 234 -1.03 -2.89 9.43
C ALA A 234 -1.17 -1.80 8.35
N GLY A 235 -0.27 -1.77 7.36
CA GLY A 235 -0.28 -0.75 6.30
C GLY A 235 0.32 0.61 6.69
N VAL A 236 0.95 0.73 7.87
CA VAL A 236 1.47 2.02 8.38
C VAL A 236 2.99 2.04 8.57
N GLY A 237 3.57 1.13 9.36
CA GLY A 237 4.99 1.19 9.75
C GLY A 237 5.96 0.96 8.60
N ARG A 238 6.14 -0.30 8.18
CA ARG A 238 7.02 -0.67 7.06
C ARG A 238 6.54 -0.06 5.74
N SER A 239 5.23 -0.02 5.49
CA SER A 239 4.64 0.64 4.33
C SER A 239 4.97 2.12 4.25
N GLY A 240 4.72 2.89 5.32
CA GLY A 240 5.01 4.32 5.34
C GLY A 240 6.50 4.62 5.22
N THR A 241 7.35 3.77 5.82
CA THR A 241 8.81 3.86 5.66
C THR A 241 9.22 3.65 4.20
N PHE A 242 8.70 2.61 3.55
CA PHE A 242 8.97 2.33 2.13
C PHE A 242 8.45 3.46 1.22
N ILE A 243 7.21 3.91 1.40
CA ILE A 243 6.62 5.00 0.61
C ILE A 243 7.46 6.27 0.73
N THR A 244 7.89 6.62 1.95
CA THR A 244 8.74 7.80 2.17
C THR A 244 10.06 7.66 1.42
N LEU A 245 10.71 6.50 1.51
CA LEU A 245 11.96 6.25 0.81
C LEU A 245 11.79 6.26 -0.71
N SER A 246 10.76 5.59 -1.23
CA SER A 246 10.39 5.58 -2.64
C SER A 246 10.19 6.99 -3.17
N TYR A 247 9.42 7.81 -2.46
CA TYR A 247 9.20 9.20 -2.84
C TYR A 247 10.52 10.01 -2.85
N LEU A 248 11.36 9.84 -1.82
CA LEU A 248 12.65 10.53 -1.77
C LEU A 248 13.56 10.14 -2.93
N LEU A 249 13.62 8.85 -3.29
CA LEU A 249 14.49 8.35 -4.35
C LEU A 249 13.97 8.65 -5.76
N SER A 250 12.65 8.53 -5.98
CA SER A 250 12.07 8.50 -7.34
C SER A 250 11.30 9.77 -7.71
N CYS A 251 10.90 10.56 -6.71
CA CYS A 251 10.01 11.70 -6.90
C CYS A 251 10.60 13.01 -6.37
N SER A 252 11.61 13.00 -5.50
CA SER A 252 12.20 14.22 -4.96
C SER A 252 13.34 14.76 -5.83
N LYS A 253 13.38 16.08 -6.01
CA LYS A 253 14.49 16.82 -6.64
C LYS A 253 15.83 16.59 -5.94
N THR A 254 15.79 16.25 -4.66
CA THR A 254 17.00 16.26 -3.82
C THR A 254 17.93 15.08 -4.08
N PHE A 255 17.39 13.91 -4.44
CA PHE A 255 18.18 12.68 -4.59
C PHE A 255 18.39 12.26 -6.05
N VAL A 256 17.61 12.79 -6.99
CA VAL A 256 17.74 12.48 -8.42
C VAL A 256 18.81 13.35 -9.12
N LEU A 257 19.24 14.44 -8.48
CA LEU A 257 20.27 15.38 -9.00
C LEU A 257 21.63 15.26 -8.29
N GLY A 258 21.97 14.08 -7.76
CA GLY A 258 23.25 13.80 -7.11
C GLY A 258 24.04 12.72 -7.82
#